data_AF-A0A8B6CV69-F1
#
_entry.id   AF-A0A8B6CV69-F1
#
_cell.length_a   1.000
_cell.length_b   1.000
_cell.length_c   1.000
_cell.angle_alpha   90.00
_cell.angle_beta   90.00
_cell.angle_gamma   90.00
#
_symmetry.space_group_name_H-M   'P 1'
#
loop_
_entity.id
_entity.type
_entity.pdbx_description
1 polymer ?
#
loop_
_entity_poly.entity_id
_entity_poly.type
_entity_poly.pdbx_seq_one_letter_code
_entity_poly.pdbx_strand_id
1 'polypeptide(L)'
;MPMWSICAQYCSRVQACKSINFIALNKTCQINYGEPGECNDELIESVGNSFAAASTFPKNLAGPCKGHDCKPNEVCMPKGTAYKCFPWFTPQFHENNFQRIFVACSGNHQSILDTWKYASLGLNIDFGKSCSNRHLRSTMIDKWDGSLIDQVKVELFRNGEPTVEINFDGRGSTSSDWFTKNRLRSNSFIDMNQQSVFNIFSMDGADTWGARHFFISNTYYNGGCPNDIAWMAVIDTSDSNVRACNYDRLPGKAYPYILYGPDQQLTKFEGSYAVADMMIISISMV
;
A
#
# COMPACT_ATOMS: atom_id res chain seq x y z
N MET A 1 8.52 -9.13 18.92
CA MET A 1 8.34 -7.75 19.43
C MET A 1 6.86 -7.50 19.73
N PRO A 2 6.43 -7.10 20.94
CA PRO A 2 5.07 -6.63 21.14
C PRO A 2 4.87 -5.36 20.32
N MET A 3 3.81 -5.33 19.50
CA MET A 3 3.56 -4.30 18.49
C MET A 3 3.52 -2.86 19.04
N TRP A 4 3.19 -2.73 20.33
CA TRP A 4 3.40 -1.54 21.16
C TRP A 4 4.79 -0.90 21.01
N SER A 5 5.86 -1.69 20.99
CA SER A 5 7.24 -1.17 20.91
C SER A 5 7.64 -0.70 19.51
N ILE A 6 6.93 -1.13 18.46
CA ILE A 6 7.06 -0.57 17.10
C ILE A 6 6.40 0.82 17.07
N CYS A 7 5.20 0.95 17.63
CA CYS A 7 4.51 2.24 17.74
C CYS A 7 5.36 3.28 18.49
N ALA A 8 6.00 2.87 19.59
CA ALA A 8 6.85 3.74 20.40
C ALA A 8 8.13 4.16 19.66
N GLN A 9 8.75 3.24 18.90
CA GLN A 9 9.89 3.55 18.03
C GLN A 9 9.52 4.48 16.87
N TYR A 10 8.34 4.32 16.29
CA TYR A 10 7.87 5.20 15.23
C TYR A 10 7.62 6.60 15.77
N CYS A 11 6.89 6.71 16.88
CA CYS A 11 6.62 8.00 17.52
C CYS A 11 7.90 8.72 17.97
N SER A 12 8.93 7.99 18.45
CA SER A 12 10.20 8.63 18.84
C SER A 12 11.01 9.22 17.66
N ARG A 13 10.69 8.84 16.41
CA ARG A 13 11.31 9.37 15.19
C ARG A 13 10.53 10.51 14.55
N VAL A 14 9.25 10.69 14.91
CA VAL A 14 8.41 11.79 14.42
C VAL A 14 8.52 12.94 15.40
N GLN A 15 9.21 14.02 15.02
CA GLN A 15 9.50 15.15 15.92
C GLN A 15 8.26 15.78 16.57
N ALA A 16 7.10 15.72 15.89
CA ALA A 16 5.83 16.23 16.38
C ALA A 16 5.08 15.25 17.30
N CYS A 17 5.46 13.97 17.35
CA CYS A 17 4.71 12.99 18.13
C CYS A 17 4.84 13.23 19.63
N LYS A 18 3.70 13.25 20.32
CA LYS A 18 3.59 13.48 21.76
C LYS A 18 3.00 12.29 22.51
N SER A 19 2.21 11.44 21.87
CA SER A 19 1.71 10.20 22.47
C SER A 19 1.25 9.19 21.41
N ILE A 20 0.98 7.95 21.82
CA ILE A 20 0.43 6.88 20.98
C ILE A 20 -0.75 6.17 21.63
N ASN A 21 -1.71 5.73 20.82
CA ASN A 21 -2.68 4.71 21.19
C ASN A 21 -2.35 3.41 20.45
N PHE A 22 -2.26 2.31 21.19
CA PHE A 22 -2.17 0.97 20.63
C PHE A 22 -3.54 0.29 20.74
N ILE A 23 -4.07 -0.11 19.60
CA ILE A 23 -5.36 -0.79 19.51
C ILE A 23 -5.07 -2.27 19.30
N ALA A 24 -5.13 -3.06 20.37
CA ALA A 24 -4.69 -4.46 20.33
C ALA A 24 -5.58 -5.36 19.45
N LEU A 25 -6.87 -5.02 19.31
CA LEU A 25 -7.84 -5.77 18.51
C LEU A 25 -7.45 -5.81 17.03
N ASN A 26 -7.06 -4.67 16.47
CA ASN A 26 -6.74 -4.52 15.06
C ASN A 26 -5.23 -4.34 14.81
N LYS A 27 -4.39 -4.43 15.86
CA LYS A 27 -2.94 -4.35 15.75
C LYS A 27 -2.48 -3.02 15.11
N THR A 28 -3.13 -1.90 15.44
CA THR A 28 -2.80 -0.58 14.89
C THR A 28 -2.20 0.38 15.91
N CYS A 29 -1.40 1.31 15.40
CA CYS A 29 -0.83 2.43 16.15
C CYS A 29 -1.51 3.73 15.69
N GLN A 30 -2.06 4.50 16.61
CA GLN A 30 -2.44 5.89 16.38
C GLN A 30 -1.39 6.80 17.01
N ILE A 31 -0.96 7.81 16.27
CA ILE A 31 0.04 8.79 16.67
C ILE A 31 -0.69 10.08 16.99
N ASN A 32 -0.41 10.64 18.15
CA ASN A 32 -1.02 11.86 18.61
C ASN A 32 0.05 12.94 18.75
N TYR A 33 -0.33 14.17 18.43
CA TYR A 33 0.54 15.34 18.48
C TYR A 33 0.32 16.20 19.75
N GLY A 34 -0.60 15.79 20.63
CA GLY A 34 -0.83 16.39 21.95
C GLY A 34 -0.40 15.47 23.09
N GLU A 35 0.00 16.08 24.22
CA GLU A 35 0.25 15.36 25.47
C GLU A 35 -1.07 15.02 26.20
N PRO A 36 -1.09 13.97 27.03
CA PRO A 36 -2.26 13.65 27.82
C PRO A 36 -2.70 14.85 28.66
N GLY A 37 -3.91 15.36 28.40
CA GLY A 37 -4.51 16.50 29.08
C GLY A 37 -4.41 17.85 28.35
N GLU A 38 -3.76 17.93 27.18
CA GLU A 38 -3.59 19.19 26.44
C GLU A 38 -4.64 19.47 25.34
N CYS A 39 -5.62 18.58 25.14
CA CYS A 39 -6.75 18.83 24.23
C CYS A 39 -8.08 18.54 24.91
N ASN A 40 -8.97 19.54 24.87
CA ASN A 40 -10.38 19.38 25.18
C ASN A 40 -10.98 18.34 24.21
N ASP A 41 -11.56 17.29 24.80
CA ASP A 41 -12.59 16.39 24.28
C ASP A 41 -12.28 15.27 23.25
N GLU A 42 -11.06 15.08 22.74
CA GLU A 42 -10.76 13.89 21.92
C GLU A 42 -9.43 13.21 22.29
N LEU A 43 -9.55 11.98 22.82
CA LEU A 43 -8.53 10.95 23.09
C LEU A 43 -7.85 10.97 24.46
N ILE A 44 -8.48 10.40 25.50
CA ILE A 44 -7.70 9.99 26.69
C ILE A 44 -7.99 8.54 27.21
N GLU A 45 -9.07 7.84 26.83
CA GLU A 45 -9.26 6.44 27.33
C GLU A 45 -10.08 5.47 26.45
N SER A 46 -10.77 5.94 25.39
CA SER A 46 -11.84 5.15 24.75
C SER A 46 -11.53 4.50 23.40
N VAL A 47 -10.33 4.66 22.83
CA VAL A 47 -10.07 4.26 21.42
C VAL A 47 -9.00 3.16 21.28
N GLY A 48 -8.28 2.79 22.34
CA GLY A 48 -7.26 1.73 22.30
C GLY A 48 -7.07 1.00 23.63
N ASN A 49 -6.54 -0.23 23.57
CA ASN A 49 -6.33 -1.06 24.76
C ASN A 49 -5.08 -0.64 25.56
N SER A 50 -4.21 0.22 25.02
CA SER A 50 -3.02 0.72 25.71
C SER A 50 -2.61 2.09 25.17
N PHE A 51 -2.39 3.06 26.06
CA PHE A 51 -1.94 4.41 25.75
C PHE A 51 -0.52 4.64 26.30
N ALA A 52 0.27 5.48 25.62
CA ALA A 52 1.45 6.05 26.26
C ALA A 52 1.90 7.39 25.66
N ALA A 53 2.38 8.27 26.54
CA ALA A 53 3.03 9.52 26.17
C ALA A 53 4.47 9.29 25.68
N ALA A 54 4.91 10.08 24.71
CA ALA A 54 6.29 10.04 24.21
C ALA A 54 7.30 10.38 25.31
N SER A 55 6.91 11.23 26.27
CA SER A 55 7.70 11.57 27.46
C SER A 55 7.96 10.36 28.39
N THR A 56 7.12 9.32 28.34
CA THR A 56 7.31 8.09 29.13
C THR A 56 8.08 7.02 28.38
N PHE A 57 8.48 7.28 27.12
CA PHE A 57 9.31 6.35 26.38
C PHE A 57 10.70 6.24 27.03
N PRO A 58 11.27 5.03 27.13
CA PRO A 58 12.62 4.87 27.61
C PRO A 58 13.60 5.65 26.71
N LYS A 59 14.37 6.57 27.29
CA LYS A 59 15.38 7.39 26.58
C LYS A 59 16.49 6.55 25.93
N ASN A 60 16.63 5.29 26.36
CA ASN A 60 17.56 4.30 25.85
C ASN A 60 16.79 3.03 25.48
N LEU A 61 16.16 2.99 24.30
CA LEU A 61 15.75 1.72 23.68
C LEU A 61 17.04 0.94 23.34
N ALA A 62 17.58 0.23 24.34
CA ALA A 62 18.87 -0.43 24.29
C ALA A 62 18.85 -1.64 23.36
N GLY A 63 19.92 -1.79 22.57
CA GLY A 63 20.21 -2.98 21.77
C GLY A 63 20.59 -4.21 22.63
N PRO A 64 21.08 -5.30 22.00
CA PRO A 64 21.32 -6.58 22.66
C PRO A 64 22.22 -6.46 23.90
N CYS A 65 21.82 -7.14 24.97
CA CYS A 65 22.32 -6.95 26.34
C CYS A 65 23.75 -7.48 26.51
N LYS A 66 24.77 -6.61 26.41
CA LYS A 66 26.14 -6.98 26.78
C LYS A 66 26.35 -6.69 28.28
N GLY A 67 26.46 -7.74 29.11
CA GLY A 67 26.81 -7.61 30.54
C GLY A 67 25.69 -7.79 31.57
N HIS A 68 24.54 -8.33 31.19
CA HIS A 68 23.45 -8.70 32.12
C HIS A 68 23.04 -10.16 31.90
N ASP A 69 22.64 -10.87 32.98
CA ASP A 69 22.18 -12.28 32.97
C ASP A 69 20.78 -12.46 32.34
N CYS A 70 20.55 -11.84 31.18
CA CYS A 70 19.37 -12.09 30.37
C CYS A 70 19.63 -13.28 29.43
N LYS A 71 18.60 -14.09 29.17
CA LYS A 71 18.71 -15.19 28.20
C LYS A 71 19.02 -14.63 26.80
N PRO A 72 19.59 -15.44 25.88
CA PRO A 72 19.87 -15.02 24.51
C PRO A 72 18.66 -14.44 23.77
N ASN A 73 17.46 -14.82 24.21
CA ASN A 73 16.19 -14.38 23.67
C ASN A 73 15.50 -13.41 24.65
N GLU A 74 16.22 -12.46 25.25
CA GLU A 74 15.65 -11.46 26.15
C GLU A 74 16.27 -10.06 25.96
N VAL A 75 15.48 -9.00 26.17
CA VAL A 75 15.94 -7.59 26.19
C VAL A 75 15.94 -7.07 27.63
N CYS A 76 17.00 -6.34 27.97
CA CYS A 76 17.22 -5.73 29.27
C CYS A 76 16.64 -4.31 29.27
N MET A 77 15.67 -4.05 30.15
CA MET A 77 15.11 -2.71 30.34
C MET A 77 15.42 -2.19 31.75
N PRO A 78 15.83 -0.91 31.89
CA PRO A 78 16.02 -0.28 33.19
C PRO A 78 14.71 -0.22 33.98
N LYS A 79 14.77 -0.56 35.27
CA LYS A 79 13.66 -0.44 36.24
C LYS A 79 14.19 0.12 37.56
N GLY A 80 14.14 1.44 37.72
CA GLY A 80 14.74 2.12 38.86
C GLY A 80 16.27 2.02 38.82
N THR A 81 16.88 1.55 39.91
CA THR A 81 18.33 1.24 39.97
C THR A 81 18.66 -0.17 39.47
N ALA A 82 17.66 -0.95 39.09
CA ALA A 82 17.80 -2.35 38.66
C ALA A 82 17.45 -2.53 37.18
N TYR A 83 17.55 -3.77 36.72
CA TYR A 83 17.23 -4.17 35.35
C TYR A 83 16.24 -5.34 35.37
N LYS A 84 15.40 -5.43 34.34
CA LYS A 84 14.50 -6.57 34.14
C LYS A 84 14.66 -7.10 32.72
N CYS A 85 14.83 -8.42 32.60
CA CYS A 85 14.87 -9.13 31.33
C CYS A 85 13.44 -9.43 30.85
N PHE A 86 13.20 -9.22 29.57
CA PHE A 86 11.92 -9.48 28.92
C PHE A 86 12.13 -10.41 27.72
N PRO A 87 11.30 -11.44 27.52
CA PRO A 87 11.39 -12.32 26.36
C PRO A 87 11.42 -11.55 25.03
N TRP A 88 12.56 -11.63 24.35
CA TRP A 88 12.76 -11.31 22.94
C TRP A 88 12.24 -12.47 22.11
N PHE A 89 11.00 -12.34 21.68
CA PHE A 89 10.59 -13.03 20.48
C PHE A 89 11.19 -12.25 19.31
N THR A 90 12.18 -12.86 18.65
CA THR A 90 12.50 -12.54 17.27
C THR A 90 11.16 -12.46 16.56
N PRO A 91 10.81 -11.35 15.89
CA PRO A 91 9.79 -11.45 14.87
C PRO A 91 10.25 -12.64 14.01
N GLN A 92 9.47 -13.71 13.97
CA GLN A 92 9.41 -14.43 12.71
C GLN A 92 8.94 -13.33 11.75
N PHE A 93 9.89 -12.79 11.00
CA PHE A 93 9.59 -12.01 9.82
C PHE A 93 8.92 -13.03 8.90
N HIS A 94 7.62 -13.22 9.10
CA HIS A 94 6.79 -13.77 8.05
C HIS A 94 6.95 -12.80 6.89
N GLU A 95 7.26 -13.34 5.72
CA GLU A 95 7.45 -12.62 4.46
C GLU A 95 6.20 -11.82 4.00
N ASN A 96 5.26 -11.47 4.88
CA ASN A 96 3.90 -11.03 4.52
C ASN A 96 3.28 -9.97 5.47
N ASN A 97 4.03 -8.95 5.92
CA ASN A 97 3.47 -7.82 6.69
C ASN A 97 3.00 -6.66 5.79
N PHE A 98 2.26 -6.97 4.74
CA PHE A 98 1.62 -5.97 3.89
C PHE A 98 0.29 -5.51 4.48
N GLN A 99 0.18 -4.22 4.80
CA GLN A 99 -1.08 -3.57 5.16
C GLN A 99 -1.76 -3.05 3.90
N ARG A 100 -3.00 -3.46 3.66
CA ARG A 100 -3.85 -2.93 2.59
C ARG A 100 -4.14 -1.45 2.86
N ILE A 101 -3.92 -0.62 1.86
CA ILE A 101 -4.20 0.83 1.93
C ILE A 101 -5.16 1.29 0.85
N PHE A 102 -5.41 0.44 -0.16
CA PHE A 102 -6.33 0.76 -1.24
C PHE A 102 -6.96 -0.51 -1.81
N VAL A 103 -8.26 -0.43 -2.11
CA VAL A 103 -9.00 -1.45 -2.87
C VAL A 103 -9.78 -0.75 -3.97
N ALA A 104 -9.38 -1.00 -5.20
CA ALA A 104 -10.06 -0.59 -6.41
C ALA A 104 -10.98 -1.71 -6.91
N CYS A 105 -12.18 -1.35 -7.36
CA CYS A 105 -13.23 -2.27 -7.76
C CYS A 105 -13.67 -1.97 -9.18
N SER A 106 -13.69 -2.97 -10.04
CA SER A 106 -14.23 -2.81 -11.39
C SER A 106 -15.75 -2.55 -11.33
N GLY A 107 -16.30 -1.82 -12.30
CA GLY A 107 -17.76 -1.78 -12.48
C GLY A 107 -18.56 -0.76 -11.66
N ASN A 108 -17.94 0.12 -10.89
CA ASN A 108 -18.65 0.94 -9.90
C ASN A 108 -18.88 2.42 -10.30
N HIS A 109 -18.54 2.80 -11.53
CA HIS A 109 -18.62 4.17 -12.06
C HIS A 109 -17.81 5.22 -11.28
N GLN A 110 -16.74 4.79 -10.59
CA GLN A 110 -15.82 5.68 -9.87
C GLN A 110 -14.44 5.58 -10.50
N SER A 111 -13.73 6.69 -10.62
CA SER A 111 -12.34 6.67 -11.07
C SER A 111 -11.43 6.13 -9.96
N ILE A 112 -10.65 5.11 -10.28
CA ILE A 112 -9.59 4.54 -9.45
C ILE A 112 -8.49 5.58 -9.21
N LEU A 113 -8.06 6.30 -10.27
CA LEU A 113 -7.00 7.29 -10.17
C LEU A 113 -7.42 8.49 -9.33
N ASP A 114 -8.60 9.06 -9.58
CA ASP A 114 -9.11 10.18 -8.80
C ASP A 114 -9.33 9.79 -7.34
N THR A 115 -9.81 8.57 -7.10
CA THR A 115 -9.91 8.07 -5.74
C THR A 115 -8.54 8.02 -5.11
N TRP A 116 -7.55 7.37 -5.75
CA TRP A 116 -6.17 7.30 -5.25
C TRP A 116 -5.59 8.68 -4.92
N LYS A 117 -5.77 9.67 -5.80
CA LYS A 117 -5.18 11.01 -5.63
C LYS A 117 -5.92 11.89 -4.63
N TYR A 118 -7.25 11.88 -4.62
CA TYR A 118 -8.03 12.96 -4.02
C TYR A 118 -9.08 12.52 -2.99
N ALA A 119 -9.42 11.23 -2.88
CA ALA A 119 -10.53 10.83 -2.00
C ALA A 119 -10.14 10.91 -0.51
N SER A 120 -10.79 11.79 0.24
CA SER A 120 -10.54 12.06 1.67
C SER A 120 -11.29 11.13 2.63
N LEU A 121 -11.63 9.89 2.23
CA LEU A 121 -12.45 9.01 3.07
C LEU A 121 -11.62 8.38 4.20
N GLY A 122 -11.57 9.11 5.32
CA GLY A 122 -10.98 8.69 6.59
C GLY A 122 -11.79 7.65 7.35
N LEU A 123 -12.00 6.48 6.76
CA LEU A 123 -12.58 5.35 7.47
C LEU A 123 -11.49 4.32 7.77
N ASN A 124 -11.44 3.83 9.00
CA ASN A 124 -10.79 2.56 9.34
C ASN A 124 -11.62 1.45 8.68
N ILE A 125 -11.46 1.28 7.37
CA ILE A 125 -12.21 0.28 6.64
C ILE A 125 -11.52 -1.07 6.83
N ASP A 126 -12.28 -2.05 7.29
CA ASP A 126 -11.89 -3.45 7.15
C ASP A 126 -11.78 -3.76 5.65
N PHE A 127 -10.55 -3.80 5.15
CA PHE A 127 -10.25 -4.17 3.77
C PHE A 127 -10.49 -5.67 3.60
N GLY A 128 -11.75 -6.09 3.62
CA GLY A 128 -12.16 -7.45 3.27
C GLY A 128 -11.69 -7.82 1.86
N LYS A 129 -11.65 -9.12 1.54
CA LYS A 129 -11.28 -9.64 0.20
C LYS A 129 -12.38 -9.43 -0.86
N SER A 130 -13.30 -8.47 -0.68
CA SER A 130 -14.47 -8.34 -1.54
C SER A 130 -14.73 -6.89 -1.90
N CYS A 131 -15.12 -6.68 -3.17
CA CYS A 131 -15.55 -5.39 -3.66
C CYS A 131 -16.96 -5.06 -3.19
N SER A 132 -17.08 -4.02 -2.36
CA SER A 132 -18.36 -3.54 -1.82
C SER A 132 -18.99 -2.45 -2.71
N ASN A 133 -18.85 -2.56 -4.05
CA ASN A 133 -19.31 -1.58 -5.05
C ASN A 133 -18.74 -0.15 -4.89
N ARG A 134 -17.63 0.02 -4.17
CA ARG A 134 -16.94 1.30 -4.00
C ARG A 134 -15.44 1.06 -3.82
N HIS A 135 -14.65 2.06 -4.17
CA HIS A 135 -13.24 2.04 -3.83
C HIS A 135 -13.04 2.30 -2.34
N LEU A 136 -12.02 1.67 -1.77
CA LEU A 136 -11.60 1.89 -0.39
C LEU A 136 -10.22 2.52 -0.42
N ARG A 137 -10.01 3.58 0.35
CA ARG A 137 -8.75 4.33 0.40
C ARG A 137 -8.39 4.66 1.84
N SER A 138 -7.15 4.40 2.22
CA SER A 138 -6.60 4.73 3.53
C SER A 138 -6.01 6.14 3.54
N THR A 139 -6.13 6.83 4.68
CA THR A 139 -5.43 8.10 4.96
C THR A 139 -3.90 7.94 5.03
N MET A 140 -3.40 6.71 5.05
CA MET A 140 -1.96 6.45 4.89
C MET A 140 -1.41 6.98 3.56
N ILE A 141 -2.24 7.04 2.51
CA ILE A 141 -1.82 7.59 1.20
C ILE A 141 -1.59 9.10 1.31
N ASP A 142 -2.36 9.81 2.13
CA ASP A 142 -2.18 11.26 2.39
C ASP A 142 -0.96 11.54 3.27
N LYS A 143 -0.52 10.55 4.05
CA LYS A 143 0.65 10.61 4.95
C LYS A 143 1.88 9.94 4.36
N TRP A 144 1.87 9.65 3.06
CA TRP A 144 2.95 8.95 2.38
C TRP A 144 4.28 9.67 2.57
N ASP A 145 4.28 10.99 2.38
CA ASP A 145 5.43 11.85 2.62
C ASP A 145 5.74 11.88 4.13
N GLY A 146 6.89 11.30 4.50
CA GLY A 146 7.30 11.13 5.89
C GLY A 146 7.01 9.75 6.49
N SER A 147 6.38 8.84 5.74
CA SER A 147 6.21 7.43 6.13
C SER A 147 7.44 6.59 5.76
N LEU A 148 7.78 5.62 6.61
CA LEU A 148 8.89 4.66 6.37
C LEU A 148 8.42 3.46 5.54
N ILE A 149 7.86 3.72 4.36
CA ILE A 149 7.40 2.66 3.45
C ILE A 149 8.62 1.92 2.89
N ASP A 150 8.65 0.60 3.08
CA ASP A 150 9.70 -0.28 2.54
C ASP A 150 9.31 -0.78 1.14
N GLN A 151 8.12 -1.37 1.02
CA GLN A 151 7.62 -1.93 -0.22
C GLN A 151 6.18 -1.53 -0.49
N VAL A 152 5.84 -1.44 -1.77
CA VAL A 152 4.46 -1.28 -2.24
C VAL A 152 4.12 -2.50 -3.09
N LYS A 153 3.01 -3.15 -2.79
CA LYS A 153 2.52 -4.33 -3.51
C LYS A 153 1.20 -4.03 -4.19
N VAL A 154 1.11 -4.39 -5.46
CA VAL A 154 -0.12 -4.38 -6.27
C VAL A 154 -0.55 -5.81 -6.52
N GLU A 155 -1.80 -6.13 -6.18
CA GLU A 155 -2.41 -7.44 -6.43
C GLU A 155 -3.69 -7.27 -7.25
N LEU A 156 -3.83 -8.03 -8.34
CA LEU A 156 -5.08 -8.13 -9.08
C LEU A 156 -5.79 -9.42 -8.70
N PHE A 157 -7.11 -9.36 -8.56
CA PHE A 157 -7.91 -10.53 -8.23
C PHE A 157 -8.99 -10.77 -9.27
N ARG A 158 -9.24 -12.04 -9.55
CA ARG A 158 -10.34 -12.51 -10.39
C ARG A 158 -11.01 -13.69 -9.70
N ASN A 159 -12.33 -13.63 -9.56
CA ASN A 159 -13.14 -14.62 -8.85
C ASN A 159 -12.64 -14.90 -7.42
N GLY A 160 -12.13 -13.87 -6.73
CA GLY A 160 -11.63 -13.98 -5.35
C GLY A 160 -10.19 -14.49 -5.21
N GLU A 161 -9.55 -14.91 -6.31
CA GLU A 161 -8.18 -15.42 -6.32
C GLU A 161 -7.19 -14.40 -6.90
N PRO A 162 -5.97 -14.27 -6.34
CA PRO A 162 -4.95 -13.39 -6.88
C PRO A 162 -4.42 -13.92 -8.22
N THR A 163 -4.36 -13.08 -9.25
CA THR A 163 -3.91 -13.45 -10.60
C THR A 163 -2.61 -12.77 -11.01
N VAL A 164 -2.37 -11.55 -10.50
CA VAL A 164 -1.16 -10.76 -10.76
C VAL A 164 -0.67 -10.19 -9.45
N GLU A 165 0.64 -10.23 -9.23
CA GLU A 165 1.33 -9.55 -8.13
C GLU A 165 2.50 -8.73 -8.68
N ILE A 166 2.67 -7.49 -8.23
CA ILE A 166 3.80 -6.63 -8.57
C ILE A 166 4.29 -5.94 -7.31
N ASN A 167 5.57 -6.08 -7.00
CA ASN A 167 6.21 -5.48 -5.85
C ASN A 167 7.17 -4.37 -6.28
N PHE A 168 7.11 -3.25 -5.58
CA PHE A 168 7.90 -2.05 -5.82
C PHE A 168 8.69 -1.66 -4.58
N ASP A 169 9.81 -0.96 -4.78
CA ASP A 169 10.56 -0.26 -3.75
C ASP A 169 9.82 1.02 -3.35
N GLY A 170 9.28 1.01 -2.14
CA GLY A 170 8.56 2.15 -1.58
C GLY A 170 9.46 3.19 -0.94
N ARG A 171 10.75 2.88 -0.71
CA ARG A 171 11.64 3.79 0.03
C ARG A 171 11.90 5.07 -0.76
N GLY A 172 11.72 6.20 -0.08
CA GLY A 172 11.87 7.53 -0.69
C GLY A 172 10.95 7.75 -1.90
N SER A 173 9.83 7.04 -1.98
CA SER A 173 8.75 7.34 -2.92
C SER A 173 7.75 8.30 -2.31
N THR A 174 6.97 8.91 -3.18
CA THR A 174 5.73 9.65 -2.94
C THR A 174 4.55 8.77 -3.33
N SER A 175 3.34 9.17 -2.95
CA SER A 175 2.10 8.51 -3.41
C SER A 175 1.89 8.56 -4.93
N SER A 176 2.70 9.36 -5.66
CA SER A 176 2.57 9.59 -7.10
C SER A 176 3.64 8.92 -7.98
N ASP A 177 4.81 8.56 -7.45
CA ASP A 177 5.97 8.06 -8.24
C ASP A 177 6.40 6.62 -7.88
N TRP A 178 5.77 5.97 -6.90
CA TRP A 178 6.11 4.60 -6.51
C TRP A 178 5.85 3.58 -7.62
N PHE A 179 4.85 3.82 -8.48
CA PHE A 179 4.49 2.97 -9.62
C PHE A 179 5.34 3.32 -10.85
N THR A 180 6.63 3.01 -10.79
CA THR A 180 7.57 3.29 -11.89
C THR A 180 8.52 2.11 -12.10
N LYS A 181 9.03 1.99 -13.34
CA LYS A 181 10.00 0.95 -13.72
C LYS A 181 11.20 0.87 -12.76
N ASN A 182 11.76 2.01 -12.38
CA ASN A 182 12.98 2.06 -11.55
C ASN A 182 12.75 1.53 -10.13
N ARG A 183 11.50 1.43 -9.70
CA ARG A 183 11.12 0.90 -8.40
C ARG A 183 10.65 -0.56 -8.48
N LEU A 184 10.49 -1.14 -9.67
CA LEU A 184 10.08 -2.54 -9.82
C LEU A 184 11.09 -3.48 -9.14
N ARG A 185 10.62 -4.30 -8.20
CA ARG A 185 11.43 -5.27 -7.45
C ARG A 185 11.22 -6.70 -7.91
N SER A 186 9.96 -7.13 -7.94
CA SER A 186 9.54 -8.44 -8.41
C SER A 186 8.12 -8.35 -8.96
N ASN A 187 7.71 -9.34 -9.73
CA ASN A 187 6.36 -9.44 -10.24
C ASN A 187 6.06 -10.88 -10.68
N SER A 188 4.78 -11.16 -10.90
CA SER A 188 4.32 -12.47 -11.36
C SER A 188 4.28 -12.61 -12.89
N PHE A 189 4.50 -11.54 -13.67
CA PHE A 189 4.59 -11.67 -15.13
C PHE A 189 5.89 -12.38 -15.51
N ILE A 190 5.78 -13.48 -16.24
CA ILE A 190 6.92 -14.36 -16.52
C ILE A 190 7.95 -13.73 -17.47
N ASP A 191 7.54 -12.69 -18.21
CA ASP A 191 8.33 -12.00 -19.23
C ASP A 191 8.60 -10.52 -18.91
N MET A 192 8.24 -10.06 -17.72
CA MET A 192 8.48 -8.68 -17.27
C MET A 192 9.61 -8.61 -16.25
N ASN A 193 10.65 -7.84 -16.56
CA ASN A 193 11.75 -7.54 -15.65
C ASN A 193 12.26 -6.11 -15.87
N GLN A 194 13.29 -5.71 -15.12
CA GLN A 194 13.88 -4.37 -15.22
C GLN A 194 14.52 -4.10 -16.59
N GLN A 195 14.93 -5.13 -17.33
CA GLN A 195 15.50 -5.01 -18.67
C GLN A 195 14.43 -4.97 -19.77
N SER A 196 13.18 -5.32 -19.47
CA SER A 196 12.08 -5.23 -20.43
C SER A 196 11.94 -3.81 -21.01
N VAL A 197 11.47 -3.75 -22.25
CA VAL A 197 11.16 -2.49 -22.92
C VAL A 197 9.80 -2.01 -22.42
N PHE A 198 9.71 -0.73 -22.07
CA PHE A 198 8.48 -0.09 -21.65
C PHE A 198 8.30 1.19 -22.44
N ASN A 199 7.12 1.38 -23.03
CA ASN A 199 6.73 2.65 -23.61
C ASN A 199 6.04 3.53 -22.57
N ILE A 200 5.15 2.94 -21.78
CA ILE A 200 4.47 3.60 -20.66
C ILE A 200 4.57 2.68 -19.45
N PHE A 201 5.04 3.22 -18.32
CA PHE A 201 5.01 2.60 -17.01
C PHE A 201 4.69 3.69 -16.01
N SER A 202 3.40 3.99 -15.84
CA SER A 202 2.94 5.13 -15.06
C SER A 202 1.56 4.89 -14.48
N MET A 203 1.32 5.46 -13.31
CA MET A 203 0.00 5.54 -12.71
C MET A 203 -0.94 6.42 -13.54
N ASP A 204 -0.46 7.56 -14.02
CA ASP A 204 -1.26 8.51 -14.82
C ASP A 204 -1.48 8.02 -16.25
N GLY A 205 -0.63 7.08 -16.71
CA GLY A 205 -0.67 6.55 -18.07
C GLY A 205 0.08 7.43 -19.07
N ALA A 206 -0.45 7.53 -20.28
CA ALA A 206 0.02 8.49 -21.28
C ALA A 206 -0.91 9.70 -21.34
N ASP A 207 -0.37 10.87 -21.00
CA ASP A 207 -1.07 12.16 -20.87
C ASP A 207 -1.94 12.56 -22.07
N THR A 208 -1.65 12.04 -23.28
CA THR A 208 -2.38 12.39 -24.51
C THR A 208 -3.66 11.59 -24.75
N TRP A 209 -3.90 10.48 -24.03
CA TRP A 209 -5.04 9.58 -24.26
C TRP A 209 -5.62 9.07 -22.92
N GLY A 210 -5.85 9.99 -21.99
CA GLY A 210 -6.07 9.82 -20.54
C GLY A 210 -7.22 8.93 -20.04
N ALA A 211 -7.56 7.86 -20.75
CA ALA A 211 -8.47 6.81 -20.29
C ALA A 211 -7.75 5.66 -19.57
N ARG A 212 -6.42 5.54 -19.70
CA ARG A 212 -5.64 4.37 -19.23
C ARG A 212 -4.69 4.76 -18.12
N HIS A 213 -4.97 4.31 -16.90
CA HIS A 213 -4.16 4.53 -15.72
C HIS A 213 -3.52 3.22 -15.24
N PHE A 214 -2.58 3.30 -14.29
CA PHE A 214 -1.79 2.17 -13.83
C PHE A 214 -1.34 1.28 -15.01
N PHE A 215 -0.74 1.94 -16.01
CA PHE A 215 -0.52 1.36 -17.33
C PHE A 215 0.92 0.90 -17.46
N ILE A 216 1.11 -0.38 -17.77
CA ILE A 216 2.40 -0.98 -18.04
C ILE A 216 2.35 -1.57 -19.46
N SER A 217 3.00 -0.91 -20.40
CA SER A 217 2.98 -1.27 -21.83
C SER A 217 4.37 -1.37 -22.44
N ASN A 218 4.49 -2.22 -23.47
CA ASN A 218 5.76 -2.51 -24.12
C ASN A 218 6.00 -1.69 -25.41
N THR A 219 4.96 -1.41 -26.21
CA THR A 219 5.18 -1.07 -27.63
C THR A 219 5.52 0.39 -27.93
N TYR A 220 6.53 0.54 -28.81
CA TYR A 220 6.95 1.73 -29.54
C TYR A 220 5.86 2.21 -30.54
N TYR A 221 5.42 3.46 -30.39
CA TYR A 221 4.31 4.23 -30.98
C TYR A 221 3.74 3.99 -32.44
N ASN A 222 4.19 3.01 -33.23
CA ASN A 222 3.86 2.91 -34.67
C ASN A 222 2.80 1.84 -35.04
N GLY A 223 1.66 1.80 -34.34
CA GLY A 223 0.61 0.83 -34.72
C GLY A 223 -0.82 1.04 -34.24
N GLY A 224 -1.08 2.04 -33.37
CA GLY A 224 -2.41 2.28 -32.81
C GLY A 224 -3.00 1.08 -32.04
N CYS A 225 -4.29 1.15 -31.73
CA CYS A 225 -5.02 0.16 -30.93
C CYS A 225 -4.73 -1.31 -31.24
N PRO A 226 -4.67 -1.74 -32.52
CA PRO A 226 -4.46 -3.15 -32.86
C PRO A 226 -3.06 -3.65 -32.49
N ASN A 227 -2.13 -2.77 -32.13
CA ASN A 227 -0.75 -3.12 -31.80
C ASN A 227 -0.38 -2.70 -30.37
N ASP A 228 -1.38 -2.31 -29.56
CA ASP A 228 -1.17 -2.04 -28.15
C ASP A 228 -0.92 -3.36 -27.43
N ILE A 229 0.32 -3.52 -26.95
CA ILE A 229 0.79 -4.68 -26.21
C ILE A 229 1.15 -4.22 -24.80
N ALA A 230 0.53 -4.82 -23.79
CA ALA A 230 0.66 -4.42 -22.41
C ALA A 230 0.57 -5.60 -21.45
N TRP A 231 1.07 -5.36 -20.24
CA TRP A 231 0.94 -6.28 -19.11
C TRP A 231 -0.31 -5.97 -18.31
N MET A 232 -0.60 -4.69 -18.05
CA MET A 232 -1.81 -4.25 -17.35
C MET A 232 -2.22 -2.84 -17.75
N ALA A 233 -3.53 -2.56 -17.69
CA ALA A 233 -4.08 -1.21 -17.79
C ALA A 233 -5.37 -1.10 -16.97
N VAL A 234 -5.61 0.07 -16.36
CA VAL A 234 -6.88 0.43 -15.75
C VAL A 234 -7.60 1.41 -16.66
N ILE A 235 -8.74 1.01 -17.20
CA ILE A 235 -9.60 1.87 -18.02
C ILE A 235 -10.55 2.61 -17.10
N ASP A 236 -10.36 3.92 -16.93
CA ASP A 236 -10.84 4.62 -15.73
C ASP A 236 -11.76 5.82 -16.00
N THR A 237 -12.45 5.82 -17.14
CA THR A 237 -13.35 6.90 -17.54
C THR A 237 -14.54 6.33 -18.28
N SER A 238 -15.72 6.96 -18.19
CA SER A 238 -16.87 6.69 -19.05
C SER A 238 -16.84 7.45 -20.39
N ASP A 239 -16.00 8.45 -20.52
CA ASP A 239 -16.02 9.36 -21.68
C ASP A 239 -15.57 8.63 -22.96
N SER A 240 -16.50 8.51 -23.91
CA SER A 240 -16.26 7.85 -25.19
C SER A 240 -15.28 8.60 -26.08
N ASN A 241 -15.06 9.90 -25.86
CA ASN A 241 -14.16 10.72 -26.67
C ASN A 241 -12.69 10.43 -26.38
N VAL A 242 -12.37 9.99 -25.15
CA VAL A 242 -11.02 9.59 -24.75
C VAL A 242 -10.76 8.09 -24.88
N ARG A 243 -11.81 7.26 -24.94
CA ARG A 243 -11.70 5.82 -25.20
C ARG A 243 -11.46 5.55 -26.69
N ALA A 244 -10.20 5.52 -27.11
CA ALA A 244 -9.82 5.40 -28.52
C ALA A 244 -9.91 3.97 -29.07
N CYS A 245 -9.68 2.95 -28.22
CA CYS A 245 -9.59 1.56 -28.65
C CYS A 245 -10.80 0.72 -28.24
N ASN A 246 -11.04 -0.37 -28.98
CA ASN A 246 -12.19 -1.24 -28.71
C ASN A 246 -12.11 -1.86 -27.31
N TYR A 247 -10.91 -2.22 -26.86
CA TYR A 247 -10.72 -2.75 -25.50
C TYR A 247 -10.90 -1.68 -24.40
N ASP A 248 -10.87 -0.39 -24.73
CA ASP A 248 -11.26 0.68 -23.78
C ASP A 248 -12.80 0.73 -23.59
N ARG A 249 -13.56 -0.01 -24.42
CA ARG A 249 -15.03 0.02 -24.51
C ARG A 249 -15.60 -1.39 -24.37
N LEU A 250 -15.71 -1.89 -23.13
CA LEU A 250 -16.36 -3.17 -22.86
C LEU A 250 -17.89 -3.04 -22.88
N PRO A 251 -18.61 -3.61 -23.88
CA PRO A 251 -20.06 -3.50 -23.95
C PRO A 251 -20.73 -4.16 -22.74
N GLY A 252 -21.73 -3.50 -22.15
CA GLY A 252 -22.48 -4.03 -21.02
C GLY A 252 -21.73 -4.08 -19.69
N LYS A 253 -20.50 -3.55 -19.63
CA LYS A 253 -19.77 -3.35 -18.38
C LYS A 253 -19.69 -1.86 -18.07
N ALA A 254 -19.53 -1.52 -16.79
CA ALA A 254 -19.33 -0.16 -16.32
C ALA A 254 -17.86 0.08 -15.97
N TYR A 255 -17.33 1.27 -16.23
CA TYR A 255 -15.99 1.62 -15.76
C TYR A 255 -15.94 1.63 -14.23
N PRO A 256 -14.77 1.43 -13.60
CA PRO A 256 -13.49 1.14 -14.25
C PRO A 256 -13.35 -0.32 -14.63
N TYR A 257 -12.43 -0.62 -15.55
CA TYR A 257 -12.03 -2.00 -15.88
C TYR A 257 -10.55 -2.18 -15.64
N ILE A 258 -10.17 -3.25 -14.95
CA ILE A 258 -8.78 -3.59 -14.71
C ILE A 258 -8.39 -4.71 -15.68
N LEU A 259 -7.65 -4.35 -16.72
CA LEU A 259 -7.18 -5.27 -17.76
C LEU A 259 -5.79 -5.78 -17.41
N TYR A 260 -5.54 -7.06 -17.70
CA TYR A 260 -4.22 -7.66 -17.58
C TYR A 260 -3.99 -8.74 -18.63
N GLY A 261 -2.72 -9.03 -18.92
CA GLY A 261 -2.35 -10.13 -19.80
C GLY A 261 -2.65 -11.49 -19.14
N PRO A 262 -3.47 -12.37 -19.76
CA PRO A 262 -3.68 -13.72 -19.25
C PRO A 262 -2.36 -14.51 -19.21
N ASP A 263 -2.34 -15.59 -18.44
CA ASP A 263 -1.17 -16.45 -18.23
C ASP A 263 0.09 -15.69 -17.79
N GLN A 264 -0.12 -14.51 -17.18
CA GLN A 264 0.93 -13.64 -16.66
C GLN A 264 1.98 -13.28 -17.72
N GLN A 265 1.54 -12.92 -18.92
CA GLN A 265 2.41 -12.57 -20.05
C GLN A 265 2.06 -11.24 -20.71
N LEU A 266 3.04 -10.66 -21.39
CA LEU A 266 2.86 -9.52 -22.27
C LEU A 266 1.82 -9.87 -23.36
N THR A 267 0.75 -9.07 -23.45
CA THR A 267 -0.42 -9.43 -24.24
C THR A 267 -0.84 -8.30 -25.17
N LYS A 268 -1.22 -8.65 -26.40
CA LYS A 268 -1.93 -7.74 -27.31
C LYS A 268 -3.37 -7.53 -26.80
N PHE A 269 -3.68 -6.30 -26.39
CA PHE A 269 -4.97 -6.00 -25.76
C PHE A 269 -6.14 -5.98 -26.73
N GLU A 270 -5.92 -5.93 -28.04
CA GLU A 270 -7.04 -6.13 -28.97
C GLU A 270 -7.44 -7.61 -29.02
N GLY A 271 -8.38 -7.99 -28.15
CA GLY A 271 -9.05 -9.30 -28.16
C GLY A 271 -8.48 -10.39 -27.25
N SER A 272 -7.39 -10.15 -26.52
CA SER A 272 -6.71 -11.21 -25.74
C SER A 272 -6.47 -10.91 -24.26
N TYR A 273 -6.93 -9.78 -23.73
CA TYR A 273 -6.80 -9.48 -22.29
C TYR A 273 -7.75 -10.31 -21.42
N ALA A 274 -7.38 -10.42 -20.15
CA ALA A 274 -8.27 -10.78 -19.07
C ALA A 274 -8.73 -9.52 -18.29
N VAL A 275 -9.83 -9.66 -17.54
CA VAL A 275 -10.39 -8.59 -16.71
C VAL A 275 -10.38 -9.04 -15.25
N ALA A 276 -9.80 -8.23 -14.37
CA ALA A 276 -9.81 -8.43 -12.93
C ALA A 276 -11.04 -7.75 -12.30
N ASP A 277 -11.53 -8.32 -11.20
CA ASP A 277 -12.66 -7.78 -10.43
C ASP A 277 -12.20 -6.66 -9.50
N MET A 278 -10.96 -6.75 -9.01
CA MET A 278 -10.39 -5.77 -8.08
C MET A 278 -8.87 -5.68 -8.18
N MET A 279 -8.36 -4.52 -7.77
CA MET A 279 -6.94 -4.24 -7.57
C MET A 279 -6.73 -3.81 -6.11
N ILE A 280 -5.80 -4.45 -5.43
CA ILE A 280 -5.43 -4.11 -4.05
C ILE A 280 -4.03 -3.52 -4.06
N ILE A 281 -3.85 -2.41 -3.35
CA ILE A 281 -2.52 -1.84 -3.09
C ILE A 281 -2.25 -1.93 -1.59
N SER A 282 -1.11 -2.52 -1.26
CA SER A 282 -0.66 -2.72 0.10
C SER A 282 0.75 -2.16 0.30
N ILE A 283 1.09 -1.78 1.52
CA ILE A 283 2.43 -1.32 1.87
C ILE A 283 3.00 -2.16 3.02
N SER A 284 4.31 -2.33 3.01
CA SER A 284 5.06 -2.72 4.21
C SER A 284 5.85 -1.53 4.73
N MET A 285 6.10 -1.50 6.03
CA MET A 285 6.85 -0.44 6.71
C MET A 285 8.14 -1.04 7.28
N VAL A 286 9.20 -0.22 7.36
CA VAL A 286 10.48 -0.58 7.99
C VAL A 286 10.38 -0.63 9.51
#